data_AF-A0A7W4CT63-F1
#
_entry.id   AF-A0A7W4CT63-F1
#
_cell.length_a   1.000
_cell.length_b   1.000
_cell.length_c   1.000
_cell.angle_alpha   90.00
_cell.angle_beta   90.00
_cell.angle_gamma   90.00
#
_symmetry.space_group_name_H-M   'P 1'
#
loop_
_entity.id
_entity.type
_entity.pdbx_description
1 polymer ?
#
loop_
_entity_poly.entity_id
_entity_poly.type
_entity_poly.pdbx_seq_one_letter_code
_entity_poly.pdbx_strand_id
1 'polypeptide(L)'
;MTRRISRSTLATAVLKSAAWAGITLIDPNRLSGWKKHAYWLAMAGGTAAEVALPDDGTYRPAGLSTGLALGTAGVTYGAQDLLARSDAWSIKQLQRLGIRRPRLWAAAGVFASMMAVSLAQGSEPAAEDADGFDEFGQPLPETLEPLPAEARAVITALLDAVDDYGSEELRVQLEDAVCRDEDGHYLLVPDPEAPLTLLDSYTFPASATFTRDGATHVLMLDIEDGQLSYLSHMMEPYPEDDADVDCSLPEVSELRVIAGLAAAD
;
A
#
# COMPACT_ATOMS: atom_id res chain seq x y z
N MET A 1 -4.35 -17.09 -23.25
CA MET A 1 -4.75 -18.17 -22.31
C MET A 1 -5.74 -17.57 -21.33
N THR A 2 -6.96 -18.10 -21.22
CA THR A 2 -7.97 -17.62 -20.26
C THR A 2 -7.66 -18.21 -18.87
N ARG A 3 -7.13 -17.39 -17.95
CA ARG A 3 -6.92 -17.79 -16.53
C ARG A 3 -8.29 -18.18 -15.95
N ARG A 4 -8.37 -19.34 -15.29
CA ARG A 4 -9.58 -19.75 -14.57
C ARG A 4 -9.53 -19.11 -13.19
N ILE A 5 -10.50 -18.24 -12.89
CA ILE A 5 -10.74 -17.73 -11.53
C ILE A 5 -10.80 -18.92 -10.57
N SER A 6 -10.05 -18.84 -9.47
CA SER A 6 -10.01 -19.92 -8.48
C SER A 6 -11.41 -20.11 -7.87
N ARG A 7 -11.73 -21.36 -7.49
CA ARG A 7 -13.05 -21.65 -6.87
C ARG A 7 -13.25 -20.90 -5.55
N SER A 8 -12.18 -20.66 -4.80
CA SER A 8 -12.22 -19.91 -3.53
C SER A 8 -12.43 -18.41 -3.76
N THR A 9 -11.76 -17.81 -4.74
CA THR A 9 -11.98 -16.40 -5.13
C THR A 9 -13.42 -16.20 -5.59
N LEU A 10 -13.93 -17.09 -6.44
CA LEU A 10 -15.32 -17.04 -6.89
C LEU A 10 -16.31 -17.21 -5.73
N ALA A 11 -16.05 -18.15 -4.81
CA ALA A 11 -16.91 -18.36 -3.64
C ALA A 11 -16.95 -17.14 -2.72
N THR A 12 -15.81 -16.50 -2.49
CA THR A 12 -15.69 -15.28 -1.68
C THR A 12 -16.43 -14.12 -2.34
N ALA A 13 -16.22 -13.92 -3.64
CA ALA A 13 -16.92 -12.90 -4.42
C ALA A 13 -18.44 -13.07 -4.39
N VAL A 14 -18.94 -14.31 -4.54
CA VAL A 14 -20.38 -14.62 -4.44
C VAL A 14 -20.89 -14.35 -3.03
N LEU A 15 -20.17 -14.77 -1.99
CA LEU A 15 -20.60 -14.60 -0.60
C LEU A 15 -20.68 -13.11 -0.22
N LYS A 16 -19.65 -12.33 -0.56
CA LYS A 16 -19.56 -10.88 -0.34
C LYS A 16 -20.69 -10.15 -1.07
N SER A 17 -20.86 -10.44 -2.36
CA SER A 17 -21.94 -9.87 -3.19
C SER A 17 -23.32 -10.21 -2.64
N ALA A 18 -23.53 -11.45 -2.19
CA ALA A 18 -24.78 -11.89 -1.60
C ALA A 18 -25.06 -11.21 -0.25
N ALA A 19 -24.04 -10.97 0.57
CA ALA A 19 -24.19 -10.28 1.85
C ALA A 19 -24.69 -8.83 1.65
N TRP A 20 -24.05 -8.06 0.78
CA TRP A 20 -24.45 -6.68 0.47
C TRP A 20 -25.81 -6.59 -0.24
N ALA A 21 -26.08 -7.51 -1.17
CA ALA A 21 -27.41 -7.63 -1.77
C ALA A 21 -28.48 -7.97 -0.72
N GLY A 22 -28.18 -8.85 0.23
CA GLY A 22 -29.07 -9.20 1.35
C GLY A 22 -29.38 -7.99 2.25
N ILE A 23 -28.37 -7.18 2.57
CA ILE A 23 -28.54 -5.94 3.34
C ILE A 23 -29.46 -4.96 2.60
N THR A 24 -29.35 -4.88 1.26
CA THR A 24 -30.19 -4.01 0.40
C THR A 24 -31.68 -4.39 0.44
N LEU A 25 -32.02 -5.64 0.78
CA LEU A 25 -33.41 -6.07 0.94
C LEU A 25 -34.09 -5.46 2.16
N ILE A 26 -33.32 -5.04 3.16
CA ILE A 26 -33.83 -4.51 4.43
C ILE A 26 -34.21 -3.04 4.25
N ASP A 27 -35.43 -2.68 4.69
CA ASP A 27 -35.88 -1.29 4.71
C ASP A 27 -35.47 -0.58 6.01
N PRO A 28 -34.45 0.30 5.99
CA PRO A 28 -34.01 0.98 7.20
C PRO A 28 -35.09 1.90 7.78
N ASN A 29 -36.02 2.39 6.97
CA ASN A 29 -37.10 3.29 7.42
C ASN A 29 -38.22 2.54 8.16
N ARG A 30 -38.24 1.20 8.08
CA ARG A 30 -39.18 0.36 8.84
C ARG A 30 -38.56 -0.17 10.14
N LEU A 31 -37.27 0.07 10.38
CA LEU A 31 -36.58 -0.32 11.60
C LEU A 31 -36.74 0.78 12.66
N SER A 32 -36.84 0.36 13.92
CA SER A 32 -36.90 1.26 15.08
C SER A 32 -36.10 0.72 16.25
N GLY A 33 -35.72 1.62 17.17
CA GLY A 33 -34.93 1.29 18.36
C GLY A 33 -33.63 0.57 18.03
N TRP A 34 -33.31 -0.48 18.79
CA TRP A 34 -32.04 -1.21 18.67
C TRP A 34 -31.81 -1.85 17.30
N LYS A 35 -32.88 -2.27 16.60
CA LYS A 35 -32.76 -2.91 15.27
C LYS A 35 -32.20 -1.95 14.23
N LYS A 36 -32.59 -0.66 14.32
CA LYS A 36 -32.08 0.39 13.44
C LYS A 36 -30.59 0.60 13.69
N HIS A 37 -30.17 0.68 14.96
CA HIS A 37 -28.76 0.83 15.30
C HIS A 37 -27.92 -0.38 14.91
N ALA A 38 -28.42 -1.60 15.10
CA ALA A 38 -27.72 -2.82 14.69
C ALA A 38 -27.50 -2.86 13.16
N TYR A 39 -28.51 -2.47 12.38
CA TYR A 39 -28.38 -2.33 10.93
C TYR A 39 -27.29 -1.32 10.54
N TRP A 40 -27.30 -0.12 11.14
CA TRP A 40 -26.33 0.92 10.81
C TRP A 40 -24.92 0.62 11.31
N LEU A 41 -24.78 -0.09 12.43
CA LEU A 41 -23.49 -0.63 12.88
C LEU A 41 -22.95 -1.66 11.89
N ALA A 42 -23.81 -2.57 11.40
CA ALA A 42 -23.40 -3.55 10.38
C ALA A 42 -23.00 -2.86 9.07
N MET A 43 -23.74 -1.84 8.62
CA MET A 43 -23.37 -1.03 7.45
C MET A 43 -22.02 -0.34 7.66
N ALA A 44 -21.84 0.37 8.78
CA ALA A 44 -20.62 1.10 9.08
C ALA A 44 -19.41 0.16 9.18
N GLY A 45 -19.54 -0.98 9.87
CA GLY A 45 -18.49 -1.99 9.96
C GLY A 45 -18.19 -2.65 8.62
N GLY A 46 -19.21 -2.96 7.82
CA GLY A 46 -19.05 -3.50 6.48
C GLY A 46 -18.27 -2.56 5.58
N THR A 47 -18.68 -1.28 5.48
CA THR A 47 -17.97 -0.29 4.67
C THR A 47 -16.56 -0.02 5.18
N ALA A 48 -16.35 0.01 6.50
CA ALA A 48 -15.01 0.15 7.07
C ALA A 48 -14.09 -1.03 6.73
N ALA A 49 -14.63 -2.25 6.71
CA ALA A 49 -13.86 -3.44 6.33
C ALA A 49 -13.45 -3.39 4.84
N GLU A 50 -14.32 -2.87 3.96
CA GLU A 50 -13.97 -2.65 2.54
C GLU A 50 -12.83 -1.63 2.37
N VAL A 51 -12.76 -0.63 3.25
CA VAL A 51 -11.69 0.39 3.21
C VAL A 51 -10.40 -0.11 3.86
N ALA A 52 -10.51 -0.89 4.93
CA ALA A 52 -9.37 -1.41 5.69
C ALA A 52 -8.63 -2.55 4.96
N LEU A 53 -9.32 -3.23 4.04
CA LEU A 53 -8.78 -4.33 3.25
C LEU A 53 -8.79 -3.92 1.77
N PRO A 54 -7.93 -2.97 1.36
CA PRO A 54 -7.79 -2.64 -0.05
C PRO A 54 -7.37 -3.89 -0.83
N ASP A 55 -8.08 -4.14 -1.92
CA ASP A 55 -7.79 -5.20 -2.91
C ASP A 55 -7.25 -4.55 -4.20
N ASP A 56 -6.66 -3.35 -4.07
CA ASP A 56 -6.21 -2.47 -5.15
C ASP A 56 -4.68 -2.41 -5.27
N GLY A 57 -3.96 -3.31 -4.59
CA GLY A 57 -2.49 -3.38 -4.60
C GLY A 57 -1.78 -2.19 -3.95
N THR A 58 -2.51 -1.17 -3.48
CA THR A 58 -1.91 0.06 -2.97
C THR A 58 -1.46 -0.13 -1.53
N TYR A 59 -0.16 0.04 -1.27
CA TYR A 59 0.37 0.11 0.10
C TYR A 59 -0.25 1.29 0.85
N ARG A 60 -0.72 1.05 2.07
CA ARG A 60 -1.22 2.09 2.98
C ARG A 60 -0.70 1.83 4.40
N PRO A 61 -0.07 2.82 5.05
CA PRO A 61 0.36 2.70 6.44
C PRO A 61 -0.78 2.23 7.34
N ALA A 62 -0.49 1.36 8.32
CA ALA A 62 -1.53 0.78 9.19
C ALA A 62 -2.35 1.84 9.95
N GLY A 63 -1.71 2.96 10.32
CA GLY A 63 -2.36 4.11 10.97
C GLY A 63 -3.36 4.82 10.05
N LEU A 64 -2.98 5.05 8.78
CA LEU A 64 -3.82 5.69 7.77
C LEU A 64 -5.01 4.80 7.40
N SER A 65 -4.79 3.51 7.15
CA SER A 65 -5.85 2.53 6.85
C SER A 65 -6.87 2.44 8.00
N THR A 66 -6.39 2.39 9.24
CA THR A 66 -7.25 2.38 10.43
C THR A 66 -8.02 3.70 10.56
N GLY A 67 -7.35 4.83 10.37
CA GLY A 67 -7.96 6.16 10.41
C GLY A 67 -9.06 6.35 9.37
N LEU A 68 -8.81 5.96 8.11
CA LEU A 68 -9.78 5.99 7.02
C LEU A 68 -10.96 5.04 7.25
N ALA A 69 -10.70 3.82 7.73
CA ALA A 69 -11.75 2.86 8.07
C ALA A 69 -12.66 3.40 9.19
N LEU A 70 -12.08 3.94 10.26
CA LEU A 70 -12.84 4.55 11.37
C LEU A 70 -13.59 5.80 10.93
N GLY A 71 -12.97 6.68 10.14
CA GLY A 71 -13.61 7.85 9.56
C GLY A 71 -14.81 7.47 8.69
N THR A 72 -14.64 6.45 7.83
CA THR A 72 -15.71 5.92 6.97
C THR A 72 -16.83 5.29 7.78
N ALA A 73 -16.52 4.51 8.83
CA ALA A 73 -17.51 3.98 9.75
C ALA A 73 -18.30 5.10 10.42
N GLY A 74 -17.59 6.13 10.91
CA GLY A 74 -18.16 7.30 11.58
C GLY A 74 -19.10 8.09 10.66
N VAL A 75 -18.69 8.36 9.43
CA VAL A 75 -19.52 9.02 8.41
C VAL A 75 -20.74 8.16 8.06
N THR A 76 -20.56 6.87 7.84
CA THR A 76 -21.67 5.95 7.48
C THR A 76 -22.72 5.89 8.58
N TYR A 77 -22.29 5.76 9.84
CA TYR A 77 -23.19 5.72 10.98
C TYR A 77 -23.83 7.10 11.27
N GLY A 78 -23.04 8.17 11.22
CA GLY A 78 -23.47 9.53 11.48
C GLY A 78 -24.46 10.05 10.43
N ALA A 79 -24.30 9.66 9.16
CA ALA A 79 -25.16 10.04 8.05
C ALA A 79 -26.40 9.14 7.89
N GLN A 80 -26.68 8.23 8.84
CA GLN A 80 -27.71 7.19 8.73
C GLN A 80 -29.09 7.70 8.28
N ASP A 81 -29.56 8.84 8.78
CA ASP A 81 -30.89 9.36 8.44
C ASP A 81 -30.93 9.95 7.03
N LEU A 82 -29.84 10.57 6.59
CA LEU A 82 -29.69 11.08 5.23
C LEU A 82 -29.60 9.92 4.23
N LEU A 83 -28.82 8.89 4.55
CA LEU A 83 -28.71 7.67 3.74
C LEU A 83 -30.05 6.91 3.68
N ALA A 84 -30.77 6.77 4.81
CA ALA A 84 -32.10 6.17 4.84
C ALA A 84 -33.12 6.94 3.98
N ARG A 85 -33.04 8.27 3.99
CA ARG A 85 -33.90 9.14 3.16
C ARG A 85 -33.56 9.02 1.68
N SER A 86 -32.27 8.91 1.35
CA SER A 86 -31.79 8.67 -0.01
C SER A 86 -32.28 7.31 -0.54
N ASP A 87 -32.18 6.25 0.26
CA ASP A 87 -32.74 4.92 -0.07
C ASP A 87 -34.24 5.01 -0.36
N ALA A 88 -35.02 5.63 0.54
CA ALA A 88 -36.46 5.79 0.36
C ALA A 88 -36.81 6.54 -0.93
N TRP A 89 -36.04 7.59 -1.26
CA TRP A 89 -36.20 8.33 -2.50
C TRP A 89 -35.92 7.45 -3.72
N SER A 90 -34.82 6.71 -3.74
CA SER A 90 -34.43 5.80 -4.82
C SER A 90 -35.48 4.70 -5.06
N ILE A 91 -35.96 4.06 -3.99
CA ILE A 91 -37.02 3.04 -4.07
C ILE A 91 -38.32 3.64 -4.62
N LYS A 92 -38.67 4.87 -4.21
CA LYS A 92 -39.85 5.58 -4.73
C LYS A 92 -39.71 5.90 -6.22
N GLN A 93 -38.52 6.24 -6.70
CA GLN A 93 -38.25 6.43 -8.13
C GLN A 93 -38.45 5.13 -8.92
N LEU A 94 -37.93 4.00 -8.43
CA LEU A 94 -38.15 2.69 -9.06
C LEU A 94 -39.64 2.31 -9.11
N GLN A 95 -40.41 2.63 -8.06
CA GLN A 95 -41.86 2.43 -8.06
C GLN A 95 -42.57 3.32 -9.08
N ARG A 96 -42.16 4.58 -9.22
CA ARG A 96 -42.69 5.51 -10.25
C ARG A 96 -42.42 5.01 -11.67
N LEU A 97 -41.33 4.28 -11.88
CA LEU A 97 -41.02 3.59 -13.14
C LEU A 97 -41.80 2.28 -13.33
N GLY A 98 -42.72 1.93 -12.42
CA GLY A 98 -43.60 0.76 -12.54
C GLY A 98 -42.98 -0.56 -12.05
N ILE A 99 -41.83 -0.51 -11.37
CA ILE A 99 -41.16 -1.72 -10.87
C ILE A 99 -41.93 -2.28 -9.67
N ARG A 100 -42.50 -3.49 -9.82
CA ARG A 100 -43.36 -4.14 -8.82
C ARG A 100 -42.62 -4.57 -7.54
N ARG A 101 -41.31 -4.85 -7.64
CA ARG A 101 -40.47 -5.31 -6.52
C ARG A 101 -39.15 -4.52 -6.48
N PRO A 102 -39.20 -3.21 -6.17
CA PRO A 102 -38.06 -2.31 -6.31
C PRO A 102 -36.84 -2.75 -5.47
N ARG A 103 -37.07 -3.26 -4.25
CA ARG A 103 -35.99 -3.76 -3.38
C ARG A 103 -35.29 -5.00 -3.91
N LEU A 104 -36.02 -5.92 -4.54
CA LEU A 104 -35.39 -7.10 -5.18
C LEU A 104 -34.51 -6.69 -6.36
N TRP A 105 -34.97 -5.72 -7.16
CA TRP A 105 -34.18 -5.21 -8.28
C TRP A 105 -32.96 -4.41 -7.83
N ALA A 106 -33.07 -3.61 -6.76
CA ALA A 106 -31.94 -2.94 -6.15
C ALA A 106 -30.91 -3.96 -5.64
N ALA A 107 -31.34 -4.99 -4.91
CA ALA A 107 -30.46 -6.06 -4.44
C ALA A 107 -29.80 -6.83 -5.59
N ALA A 108 -30.54 -7.13 -6.66
CA ALA A 108 -29.98 -7.76 -7.85
C ALA A 108 -28.94 -6.87 -8.55
N GLY A 109 -29.18 -5.56 -8.59
CA GLY A 109 -28.23 -4.57 -9.09
C GLY A 109 -26.94 -4.55 -8.26
N VAL A 110 -27.05 -4.45 -6.93
CA VAL A 110 -25.90 -4.50 -6.01
C VAL A 110 -25.12 -5.80 -6.17
N PHE A 111 -25.80 -6.95 -6.21
CA PHE A 111 -25.15 -8.24 -6.45
C PHE A 111 -24.38 -8.24 -7.77
N ALA A 112 -25.01 -7.84 -8.87
CA ALA A 112 -24.40 -7.83 -10.18
C ALA A 112 -23.20 -6.88 -10.26
N SER A 113 -23.30 -5.69 -9.67
CA SER A 113 -22.22 -4.71 -9.62
C SER A 113 -21.04 -5.20 -8.79
N MET A 114 -21.27 -5.72 -7.59
CA MET A 114 -20.19 -6.25 -6.75
C MET A 114 -19.53 -7.48 -7.36
N MET A 115 -20.32 -8.36 -7.99
CA MET A 115 -19.78 -9.50 -8.69
C MET A 115 -18.95 -9.05 -9.89
N ALA A 116 -19.40 -8.06 -10.66
CA ALA A 116 -18.65 -7.51 -11.79
C ALA A 116 -17.30 -6.92 -11.34
N VAL A 117 -17.27 -6.15 -10.24
CA VAL A 117 -16.02 -5.63 -9.66
C VAL A 117 -15.10 -6.76 -9.22
N SER A 118 -15.63 -7.74 -8.47
CA SER A 118 -14.83 -8.88 -7.98
C SER A 118 -14.27 -9.74 -9.13
N LEU A 119 -15.03 -9.87 -10.23
CA LEU A 119 -14.59 -10.58 -11.42
C LEU A 119 -13.58 -9.76 -12.23
N ALA A 120 -13.72 -8.44 -12.29
CA ALA A 120 -12.74 -7.57 -12.95
C ALA A 120 -11.38 -7.66 -12.25
N GLN A 121 -11.37 -7.47 -10.93
CA GLN A 121 -10.17 -7.63 -10.09
C GLN A 121 -9.56 -9.04 -10.21
N GLY A 122 -10.40 -10.09 -10.24
CA GLY A 122 -9.91 -11.46 -10.42
C GLY A 122 -9.52 -11.85 -11.86
N SER A 123 -9.77 -10.99 -12.85
CA SER A 123 -9.50 -11.23 -14.27
C SER A 123 -8.45 -10.29 -14.85
N GLU A 124 -7.94 -9.34 -14.06
CA GLU A 124 -6.79 -8.54 -14.47
C GLU A 124 -5.67 -9.51 -14.85
N PRO A 125 -5.10 -9.35 -16.07
CA PRO A 125 -3.94 -10.13 -16.42
C PRO A 125 -2.91 -9.82 -15.34
N ALA A 126 -2.39 -10.88 -14.74
CA ALA A 126 -1.04 -10.82 -14.22
C ALA A 126 -0.18 -10.29 -15.36
N ALA A 127 0.06 -8.98 -15.40
CA ALA A 127 1.27 -8.45 -15.98
C ALA A 127 2.35 -9.11 -15.14
N GLU A 128 2.88 -10.23 -15.64
CA GLU A 128 3.98 -11.01 -15.08
C GLU A 128 4.16 -10.85 -13.55
N ASP A 129 3.36 -11.57 -12.77
CA ASP A 129 3.52 -11.82 -11.31
C ASP A 129 4.88 -12.50 -10.96
N ALA A 130 5.93 -12.33 -11.77
CA ALA A 130 7.23 -12.97 -11.58
C ALA A 130 8.13 -12.18 -10.61
N ASP A 131 8.01 -10.84 -10.61
CA ASP A 131 9.00 -9.98 -9.95
C ASP A 131 8.42 -9.12 -8.83
N GLY A 132 7.15 -9.28 -8.45
CA GLY A 132 6.58 -8.67 -7.24
C GLY A 132 6.37 -7.14 -7.29
N PHE A 133 6.13 -6.59 -8.47
CA PHE A 133 5.75 -5.18 -8.69
C PHE A 133 4.34 -5.08 -9.28
N ASP A 134 3.67 -3.95 -9.09
CA ASP A 134 2.35 -3.64 -9.65
C ASP A 134 2.42 -3.09 -11.08
N GLU A 135 1.27 -2.75 -11.68
CA GLU A 135 1.19 -2.22 -13.05
C GLU A 135 1.85 -0.83 -13.23
N PHE A 136 2.16 -0.16 -12.13
CA PHE A 136 2.85 1.14 -12.08
C PHE A 136 4.33 1.00 -11.73
N GLY A 137 4.84 -0.23 -11.58
CA GLY A 137 6.22 -0.50 -11.20
C GLY A 137 6.52 -0.26 -9.72
N GLN A 138 5.51 -0.20 -8.86
CA GLN A 138 5.66 -0.10 -7.42
C GLN A 138 5.75 -1.50 -6.79
N PRO A 139 6.55 -1.71 -5.75
CA PRO A 139 6.64 -3.03 -5.11
C PRO A 139 5.30 -3.40 -4.47
N LEU A 140 4.89 -4.66 -4.64
CA LEU A 140 3.66 -5.16 -4.06
C LEU A 140 3.77 -5.19 -2.52
N PRO A 141 2.72 -4.82 -1.76
CA PRO A 141 2.76 -4.74 -0.31
C PRO A 141 3.21 -6.04 0.38
N GLU A 142 2.89 -7.20 -0.18
CA GLU A 142 3.28 -8.52 0.31
C GLU A 142 4.77 -8.85 0.12
N THR A 143 5.48 -8.10 -0.70
CA THR A 143 6.93 -8.25 -0.94
C THR A 143 7.78 -7.33 -0.06
N LEU A 144 7.13 -6.45 0.69
CA LEU A 144 7.80 -5.52 1.59
C LEU A 144 8.05 -6.16 2.95
N GLU A 145 9.25 -5.92 3.47
CA GLU A 145 9.73 -6.36 4.76
C GLU A 145 10.13 -5.16 5.63
N PRO A 146 10.15 -5.32 6.97
CA PRO A 146 10.71 -4.29 7.83
C PRO A 146 12.17 -4.02 7.46
N LEU A 147 12.54 -2.74 7.33
CA LEU A 147 13.92 -2.35 7.03
C LEU A 147 14.90 -2.92 8.08
N PRO A 148 15.91 -3.73 7.67
CA PRO A 148 16.90 -4.27 8.58
C PRO A 148 17.58 -3.20 9.43
N ALA A 149 17.94 -3.55 10.67
CA ALA A 149 18.52 -2.60 11.61
C ALA A 149 19.85 -2.03 11.09
N GLU A 150 20.62 -2.86 10.40
CA GLU A 150 21.90 -2.54 9.77
C GLU A 150 21.70 -1.53 8.64
N ALA A 151 20.77 -1.79 7.71
CA ALA A 151 20.42 -0.86 6.63
C ALA A 151 19.96 0.49 7.16
N ARG A 152 19.07 0.48 8.16
CA ARG A 152 18.61 1.69 8.84
C ARG A 152 19.77 2.48 9.47
N ALA A 153 20.70 1.78 10.10
CA ALA A 153 21.86 2.41 10.75
C ALA A 153 22.83 3.01 9.71
N VAL A 154 23.03 2.34 8.57
CA VAL A 154 23.80 2.89 7.44
C VAL A 154 23.15 4.16 6.91
N ILE A 155 21.85 4.13 6.58
CA ILE A 155 21.14 5.29 6.03
C ILE A 155 21.19 6.45 7.03
N THR A 156 21.00 6.18 8.33
CA THR A 156 21.16 7.18 9.39
C THR A 156 22.55 7.82 9.36
N ALA A 157 23.61 7.00 9.26
CA ALA A 157 24.98 7.50 9.22
C ALA A 157 25.27 8.34 7.95
N LEU A 158 24.68 7.99 6.81
CA LEU A 158 24.76 8.79 5.59
C LEU A 158 24.07 10.15 5.76
N LEU A 159 22.82 10.16 6.27
CA LEU A 159 22.04 11.37 6.50
C LEU A 159 22.68 12.30 7.56
N ASP A 160 23.39 11.73 8.53
CA ASP A 160 24.10 12.50 9.57
C ASP A 160 25.45 13.07 9.11
N ALA A 161 25.99 12.59 7.99
CA ALA A 161 27.26 13.07 7.47
C ALA A 161 27.16 14.40 6.71
N VAL A 162 25.98 14.74 6.21
CA VAL A 162 25.73 15.98 5.46
C VAL A 162 24.47 16.67 5.97
N ASP A 163 24.66 17.90 6.45
CA ASP A 163 23.56 18.82 6.71
C ASP A 163 23.01 19.38 5.39
N ASP A 164 21.73 19.77 5.36
CA ASP A 164 20.99 20.23 4.16
C ASP A 164 20.58 19.06 3.24
N TYR A 165 20.17 19.33 2.00
CA TYR A 165 19.67 18.35 1.02
C TYR A 165 18.45 17.56 1.53
N GLY A 166 17.56 18.22 2.26
CA GLY A 166 16.35 17.58 2.79
C GLY A 166 16.61 16.51 3.85
N SER A 167 17.79 16.48 4.48
CA SER A 167 18.16 15.46 5.47
C SER A 167 17.23 15.42 6.69
N GLU A 168 16.56 16.51 7.05
CA GLU A 168 15.53 16.49 8.12
C GLU A 168 14.29 15.72 7.67
N GLU A 169 13.78 16.00 6.48
CA GLU A 169 12.63 15.31 5.89
C GLU A 169 12.93 13.83 5.65
N LEU A 170 14.12 13.50 5.13
CA LEU A 170 14.54 12.12 4.90
C LEU A 170 14.69 11.32 6.20
N ARG A 171 15.11 11.95 7.31
CA ARG A 171 15.13 11.29 8.63
C ARG A 171 13.73 10.92 9.09
N VAL A 172 12.75 11.81 8.89
CA VAL A 172 11.34 11.52 9.20
C VAL A 172 10.82 10.39 8.32
N GLN A 173 11.11 10.41 7.02
CA GLN A 173 10.76 9.32 6.10
C GLN A 173 11.36 7.98 6.53
N LEU A 174 12.60 7.97 7.02
CA LEU A 174 13.29 6.76 7.45
C LEU A 174 12.59 6.10 8.63
N GLU A 175 11.97 6.84 9.56
CA GLU A 175 11.38 6.32 10.81
C GLU A 175 10.47 5.10 10.56
N ASP A 176 9.56 5.22 9.60
CA ASP A 176 8.56 4.20 9.26
C ASP A 176 8.84 3.48 7.92
N ALA A 177 10.02 3.70 7.33
CA ALA A 177 10.38 3.07 6.05
C ALA A 177 10.40 1.54 6.15
N VAL A 178 9.80 0.91 5.15
CA VAL A 178 9.91 -0.52 4.85
C VAL A 178 10.77 -0.70 3.60
N CYS A 179 11.18 -1.92 3.30
CA CYS A 179 12.00 -2.17 2.12
C CYS A 179 11.66 -3.47 1.41
N ARG A 180 12.24 -3.62 0.23
CA ARG A 180 12.44 -4.90 -0.41
C ARG A 180 13.93 -5.11 -0.66
N ASP A 181 14.45 -6.24 -0.20
CA ASP A 181 15.84 -6.64 -0.45
C ASP A 181 15.95 -7.27 -1.84
N GLU A 182 16.86 -6.74 -2.63
CA GLU A 182 17.21 -7.17 -3.98
C GLU A 182 18.70 -7.50 -4.00
N ASP A 183 19.05 -8.58 -3.31
CA ASP A 183 20.40 -9.15 -3.24
C ASP A 183 21.45 -8.15 -2.71
N GLY A 184 21.10 -7.41 -1.65
CA GLY A 184 21.96 -6.40 -1.01
C GLY A 184 21.68 -4.97 -1.45
N HIS A 185 20.83 -4.78 -2.46
CA HIS A 185 20.21 -3.49 -2.75
C HIS A 185 18.89 -3.40 -1.99
N TYR A 186 18.60 -2.25 -1.38
CA TYR A 186 17.34 -2.06 -0.68
C TYR A 186 16.49 -1.02 -1.40
N LEU A 187 15.41 -1.48 -2.03
CA LEU A 187 14.32 -0.60 -2.46
C LEU A 187 13.58 -0.12 -1.22
N LEU A 188 13.59 1.19 -0.98
CA LEU A 188 13.02 1.83 0.20
C LEU A 188 11.62 2.35 -0.14
N VAL A 189 10.68 2.11 0.78
CA VAL A 189 9.32 2.62 0.68
C VAL A 189 8.99 3.37 1.96
N PRO A 190 9.10 4.71 1.97
CA PRO A 190 8.73 5.54 3.11
C PRO A 190 7.20 5.70 3.22
N ASP A 191 6.74 6.29 4.33
CA ASP A 191 5.33 6.68 4.46
C ASP A 191 4.98 7.75 3.40
N PRO A 192 3.94 7.54 2.56
CA PRO A 192 3.53 8.52 1.54
C PRO A 192 3.11 9.89 2.10
N GLU A 193 2.75 9.98 3.39
CA GLU A 193 2.41 11.24 4.06
C GLU A 193 3.62 11.94 4.69
N ALA A 194 4.79 11.31 4.68
CA ALA A 194 6.02 11.91 5.18
C ALA A 194 6.41 13.14 4.34
N PRO A 195 7.06 14.14 4.95
CA PRO A 195 7.45 15.35 4.24
C PRO A 195 8.41 15.02 3.09
N LEU A 196 8.17 15.59 1.92
CA LEU A 196 9.04 15.46 0.76
C LEU A 196 10.21 16.44 0.86
N THR A 197 11.38 16.04 0.36
CA THR A 197 12.47 17.01 0.14
C THR A 197 12.12 17.96 -1.00
N LEU A 198 12.79 19.11 -1.06
CA LEU A 198 12.59 20.09 -2.14
C LEU A 198 13.19 19.66 -3.48
N LEU A 199 14.17 18.75 -3.44
CA LEU A 199 14.83 18.23 -4.63
C LEU A 199 14.09 16.98 -5.11
N ASP A 200 13.91 16.88 -6.42
CA ASP A 200 13.09 15.84 -7.04
C ASP A 200 13.81 14.49 -7.04
N SER A 201 14.87 14.34 -7.86
CA SER A 201 15.68 13.12 -7.90
C SER A 201 17.16 13.42 -7.83
N TYR A 202 17.88 12.75 -6.94
CA TYR A 202 19.32 12.89 -6.76
C TYR A 202 19.90 11.76 -5.90
N THR A 203 21.18 11.45 -6.09
CA THR A 203 21.95 10.65 -5.14
C THR A 203 22.36 11.54 -3.97
N PHE A 204 22.06 11.12 -2.74
CA PHE A 204 22.41 11.84 -1.53
C PHE A 204 23.92 12.09 -1.50
N PRO A 205 24.38 13.30 -1.12
CA PRO A 205 25.80 13.67 -1.21
C PRO A 205 26.66 13.06 -0.09
N ALA A 206 26.40 11.81 0.30
CA ALA A 206 27.24 11.02 1.18
C ALA A 206 27.24 9.57 0.71
N SER A 207 28.39 8.90 0.81
CA SER A 207 28.52 7.48 0.58
C SER A 207 29.23 6.80 1.75
N ALA A 208 29.02 5.51 1.93
CA ALA A 208 29.73 4.72 2.91
C ALA A 208 30.53 3.63 2.21
N THR A 209 31.77 3.42 2.65
CA THR A 209 32.65 2.41 2.07
C THR A 209 33.17 1.44 3.12
N PHE A 210 33.32 0.17 2.74
CA PHE A 210 33.98 -0.85 3.55
C PHE A 210 34.71 -1.85 2.66
N THR A 211 35.61 -2.65 3.24
CA THR A 211 36.36 -3.66 2.50
C THR A 211 36.03 -5.04 3.04
N ARG A 212 35.68 -5.96 2.15
CA ARG A 212 35.45 -7.38 2.48
C ARG A 212 35.99 -8.25 1.34
N ASP A 213 36.62 -9.36 1.70
CA ASP A 213 37.18 -10.33 0.75
C ASP A 213 38.07 -9.74 -0.36
N GLY A 214 38.74 -8.62 -0.06
CA GLY A 214 39.62 -7.93 -0.99
C GLY A 214 38.91 -7.00 -1.99
N ALA A 215 37.58 -6.88 -1.93
CA ALA A 215 36.78 -5.92 -2.68
C ALA A 215 36.39 -4.71 -1.82
N THR A 216 36.30 -3.54 -2.44
CA THR A 216 35.75 -2.33 -1.82
C THR A 216 34.28 -2.26 -2.15
N HIS A 217 33.45 -2.23 -1.12
CA HIS A 217 32.01 -2.03 -1.23
C HIS A 217 31.69 -0.55 -1.02
N VAL A 218 30.79 -0.01 -1.84
CA VAL A 218 30.32 1.37 -1.82
C VAL A 218 28.81 1.36 -1.67
N LEU A 219 28.30 2.02 -0.63
CA LEU A 219 26.89 2.19 -0.35
C LEU A 219 26.50 3.63 -0.66
N MET A 220 25.45 3.82 -1.46
CA MET A 220 24.93 5.12 -1.84
C MET A 220 23.42 5.16 -1.64
N LEU A 221 22.91 6.32 -1.25
CA LEU A 221 21.48 6.54 -1.05
C LEU A 221 20.92 7.37 -2.21
N ASP A 222 19.90 6.84 -2.88
CA ASP A 222 19.21 7.49 -3.99
C ASP A 222 17.83 7.98 -3.55
N ILE A 223 17.51 9.21 -3.97
CA ILE A 223 16.27 9.92 -3.67
C ILE A 223 15.54 10.13 -4.99
N GLU A 224 14.25 9.82 -5.02
CA GLU A 224 13.36 10.01 -6.17
C GLU A 224 12.04 10.63 -5.71
N ASP A 225 11.47 11.54 -6.50
CA ASP A 225 10.26 12.31 -6.17
C ASP A 225 10.28 12.95 -4.77
N GLY A 226 11.48 13.32 -4.30
CA GLY A 226 11.72 13.87 -2.96
C GLY A 226 11.63 12.85 -1.82
N GLN A 227 11.69 11.54 -2.11
CA GLN A 227 11.58 10.44 -1.16
C GLN A 227 12.80 9.51 -1.17
N LEU A 228 13.09 8.87 -0.03
CA LEU A 228 14.00 7.72 0.04
C LEU A 228 13.58 6.66 -0.98
N SER A 229 14.43 6.33 -1.94
CA SER A 229 14.11 5.37 -3.01
C SER A 229 14.97 4.12 -2.96
N TYR A 230 16.31 4.24 -2.94
CA TYR A 230 17.19 3.08 -2.95
C TYR A 230 18.42 3.26 -2.06
N LEU A 231 18.80 2.21 -1.35
CA LEU A 231 20.19 2.03 -0.88
C LEU A 231 20.91 1.10 -1.85
N SER A 232 21.74 1.69 -2.69
CA SER A 232 22.52 1.03 -3.72
C SER A 232 23.82 0.47 -3.15
N HIS A 233 24.14 -0.79 -3.46
CA HIS A 233 25.38 -1.46 -3.07
C HIS A 233 26.24 -1.77 -4.30
N MET A 234 27.38 -1.11 -4.42
CA MET A 234 28.34 -1.33 -5.51
C MET A 234 29.64 -1.95 -5.00
N MET A 235 30.38 -2.58 -5.91
CA MET A 235 31.65 -3.24 -5.61
C MET A 235 32.75 -2.88 -6.59
N GLU A 236 33.96 -2.71 -6.06
CA GLU A 236 35.17 -2.43 -6.83
C GLU A 236 36.33 -3.36 -6.41
N PRO A 237 36.93 -4.14 -7.34
CA PRO A 237 36.51 -4.30 -8.73
C PRO A 237 35.15 -5.01 -8.85
N TYR A 238 34.42 -4.72 -9.92
CA TYR A 238 33.15 -5.40 -10.20
C TYR A 238 33.42 -6.91 -10.38
N PRO A 239 32.68 -7.81 -9.69
CA PRO A 239 32.90 -9.24 -9.78
C PRO A 239 32.62 -9.75 -11.20
N GLU A 240 33.35 -10.77 -11.67
CA GLU A 240 32.99 -11.46 -12.92
C GLU A 240 31.82 -12.45 -12.72
N ASP A 241 31.54 -12.82 -11.46
CA ASP A 241 30.46 -13.71 -11.03
C ASP A 241 29.90 -13.21 -9.69
N ASP A 242 28.65 -12.74 -9.69
CA ASP A 242 27.99 -12.11 -8.53
C ASP A 242 27.37 -13.16 -7.56
N ALA A 243 27.32 -14.43 -7.94
CA ALA A 243 26.60 -15.48 -7.21
C ALA A 243 27.20 -15.89 -5.85
N ASP A 244 28.46 -15.55 -5.60
CA ASP A 244 29.22 -15.91 -4.39
C ASP A 244 29.61 -14.70 -3.53
N VAL A 245 29.05 -13.51 -3.81
CA VAL A 245 29.41 -12.28 -3.08
C VAL A 245 28.55 -12.13 -1.81
N ASP A 246 29.21 -11.93 -0.67
CA ASP A 246 28.56 -11.53 0.57
C ASP A 246 28.20 -10.04 0.59
N CYS A 247 26.97 -9.72 0.18
CA CYS A 247 26.41 -8.37 0.23
C CYS A 247 25.87 -7.95 1.61
N SER A 248 26.11 -8.73 2.68
CA SER A 248 25.60 -8.36 4.02
C SER A 248 26.15 -7.01 4.51
N LEU A 249 25.28 -6.17 5.06
CA LEU A 249 25.72 -4.88 5.58
C LEU A 249 26.54 -5.06 6.87
N PRO A 250 27.72 -4.41 6.99
CA PRO A 250 28.53 -4.47 8.20
C PRO A 250 27.94 -3.59 9.31
N GLU A 251 28.49 -3.70 10.53
CA GLU A 251 28.20 -2.72 11.58
C GLU A 251 28.70 -1.32 11.17
N VAL A 252 27.98 -0.28 11.58
CA VAL A 252 28.30 1.12 11.21
C VAL A 252 29.72 1.53 11.63
N SER A 253 30.28 0.94 12.69
CA SER A 253 31.67 1.21 13.12
C SER A 253 32.73 0.73 12.13
N GLU A 254 32.38 -0.17 11.22
CA GLU A 254 33.27 -0.67 10.17
C GLU A 254 33.17 0.16 8.88
N LEU A 255 32.16 1.04 8.79
CA LEU A 255 31.94 1.92 7.65
C LEU A 255 32.85 3.14 7.71
N ARG A 256 33.40 3.50 6.56
CA ARG A 256 33.99 4.80 6.32
C ARG A 256 32.99 5.66 5.55
N VAL A 257 32.31 6.56 6.25
CA VAL A 257 31.41 7.54 5.63
C VAL A 257 32.22 8.68 5.01
N ILE A 258 31.90 9.02 3.77
CA ILE A 258 32.54 10.05 2.97
C ILE A 258 31.46 11.08 2.61
N ALA A 259 31.60 12.29 3.13
CA ALA A 259 30.72 13.41 2.80
C ALA A 259 31.18 14.10 1.50
N GLY A 260 30.22 14.39 0.62
CA GLY A 260 30.41 14.97 -0.71
C GLY A 260 30.46 13.93 -1.84
N LEU A 261 30.19 14.38 -3.07
CA LEU A 261 30.51 13.61 -4.28
C LEU A 261 32.04 13.48 -4.37
N ALA A 262 32.59 12.42 -3.80
CA ALA A 262 33.92 11.98 -4.18
C ALA A 262 33.82 11.56 -5.64
N ALA A 263 34.32 12.40 -6.54
CA ALA A 263 34.63 11.96 -7.89
C ALA A 263 35.53 10.73 -7.76
N ALA A 264 35.08 9.60 -8.29
CA ALA A 264 35.98 8.48 -8.56
C ALA A 264 37.10 9.02 -9.46
N ASP A 265 38.33 9.02 -8.95
CA ASP A 265 39.55 9.23 -9.73
C ASP A 265 40.00 7.89 -10.35
#